data_AF-A0A6J6HAI5-F1
#
_entry.id   AF-A0A6J6HAI5-F1
#
_cell.length_a   1.000
_cell.length_b   1.000
_cell.length_c   1.000
_cell.angle_alpha   90.00
_cell.angle_beta   90.00
_cell.angle_gamma   90.00
#
_symmetry.space_group_name_H-M   'P 1'
#
loop_
_entity.id
_entity.type
_entity.pdbx_description
1 polymer ?
#
loop_
_entity_poly.entity_id
_entity_poly.type
_entity_poly.pdbx_seq_one_letter_code
_entity_poly.pdbx_strand_id
1 'polypeptide(L)' 'MLDFAAAHNIAASVELVDATNASDVDAAWNRVVDADVRYRFVIDANTI' A
#
# COMPACT_ATOMS: atom_id res chain seq x y z
N MET A 1 -6.80 -19.45 2.27
CA MET A 1 -7.29 -18.17 1.70
C MET A 1 -6.29 -17.61 0.70
N LEU A 2 -5.01 -17.47 1.08
CA LEU A 2 -3.94 -17.03 0.15
C LEU A 2 -3.79 -17.96 -1.06
N ASP A 3 -3.84 -19.28 -0.85
CA ASP A 3 -3.75 -20.24 -1.97
C ASP A 3 -4.90 -20.10 -2.98
N PHE A 4 -6.10 -19.80 -2.49
CA PHE A 4 -7.26 -19.52 -3.34
C PHE A 4 -7.05 -18.22 -4.12
N ALA A 5 -6.61 -17.15 -3.47
CA ALA A 5 -6.33 -15.89 -4.15
C ALA A 5 -5.25 -16.05 -5.24
N ALA A 6 -4.19 -16.81 -4.94
CA ALA A 6 -3.14 -17.13 -5.91
C ALA A 6 -3.66 -17.98 -7.09
N ALA A 7 -4.45 -19.02 -6.81
CA ALA A 7 -5.02 -19.89 -7.85
C ALA A 7 -5.99 -19.16 -8.78
N HIS A 8 -6.66 -18.12 -8.29
CA HIS A 8 -7.65 -17.35 -9.04
C HIS A 8 -7.12 -15.98 -9.51
N ASN A 9 -5.82 -15.72 -9.38
CA ASN A 9 -5.17 -14.46 -9.78
C ASN A 9 -5.84 -13.21 -9.17
N ILE A 10 -6.24 -13.31 -7.90
CA ILE A 10 -6.87 -12.23 -7.14
C ILE A 10 -5.75 -11.45 -6.44
N ALA A 11 -5.53 -10.22 -6.91
CA ALA A 11 -4.57 -9.30 -6.33
C ALA A 11 -5.26 -8.02 -5.84
N ALA A 12 -4.67 -7.37 -4.83
CA ALA A 12 -5.10 -6.04 -4.43
C ALA A 12 -4.57 -5.01 -5.44
N SER A 13 -5.39 -4.01 -5.75
CA SER A 13 -4.89 -2.75 -6.32
C SER A 13 -4.19 -1.99 -5.20
N VAL A 14 -2.94 -1.57 -5.43
CA VAL A 14 -2.12 -0.94 -4.40
C VAL A 14 -1.44 0.31 -4.91
N GLU A 15 -1.27 1.27 -4.02
CA GLU A 15 -0.33 2.38 -4.16
C GLU A 15 0.92 2.05 -3.33
N LEU A 16 2.07 1.91 -3.98
CA LEU A 16 3.33 1.62 -3.30
C LEU A 16 3.91 2.91 -2.70
N VAL A 17 4.31 2.86 -1.44
CA VAL A 17 5.01 3.95 -0.75
C VAL A 17 6.48 3.58 -0.65
N ASP A 18 7.32 4.41 -1.25
CA ASP A 18 8.77 4.44 -1.01
C ASP A 18 9.00 5.12 0.35
N ALA A 19 9.54 4.37 1.32
CA ALA A 19 9.74 4.83 2.69
C ALA A 19 11.20 5.22 2.97
N THR A 20 11.98 5.53 1.93
CA THR A 20 13.33 6.09 2.09
C THR A 20 13.34 7.33 2.99
N ASN A 21 12.27 8.13 2.98
CA ASN A 21 12.02 9.17 3.99
C ASN A 21 10.77 8.83 4.81
N ALA A 22 10.87 8.93 6.14
CA ALA A 22 9.73 8.66 7.03
C ALA A 22 8.52 9.56 6.76
N SER A 23 8.73 10.79 6.27
CA SER A 23 7.67 11.74 5.92
C SER A 23 6.74 11.25 4.79
N ASP A 24 7.20 10.33 3.94
CA ASP A 24 6.40 9.80 2.83
C ASP A 24 5.29 8.87 3.36
N VAL A 25 5.53 8.20 4.49
CA VAL A 25 4.51 7.42 5.20
C VAL A 25 3.46 8.33 5.84
N ASP A 26 3.89 9.43 6.46
CA ASP A 26 2.96 10.42 7.04
C ASP A 26 2.08 11.06 5.95
N ALA A 27 2.67 11.38 4.79
CA ALA A 27 1.92 11.91 3.64
C ALA A 27 0.89 10.90 3.11
N ALA A 28 1.27 9.63 2.98
CA ALA A 28 0.34 8.56 2.59
C ALA A 28 -0.79 8.38 3.62
N TRP A 29 -0.48 8.50 4.92
CA TRP A 29 -1.49 8.42 5.98
C TRP A 29 -2.52 9.56 5.90
N ASN A 30 -2.07 10.80 5.67
CA ASN A 30 -2.99 11.93 5.49
C ASN A 30 -3.96 11.71 4.31
N ARG A 31 -3.47 11.15 3.20
CA ARG A 31 -4.31 10.78 2.06
C ARG A 31 -5.37 9.73 2.41
N VAL A 32 -5.05 8.77 3.27
CA VAL A 32 -6.07 7.81 3.78
C VAL A 32 -7.16 8.53 4.57
N VAL A 33 -6.78 9.46 5.45
CA VAL A 33 -7.73 10.26 6.25
C VAL A 33 -8.64 11.11 5.35
N ASP A 34 -8.08 11.68 4.29
CA ASP A 34 -8.80 12.49 3.30
C ASP A 34 -9.59 11.65 2.28
N ALA A 35 -9.60 10.32 2.42
CA ALA A 35 -10.18 9.36 1.47
C ALA A 35 -9.60 9.41 0.04
N ASP A 36 -8.42 10.01 -0.12
CA ASP A 36 -7.64 10.05 -1.37
C ASP A 36 -6.74 8.81 -1.48
N VAL A 37 -7.34 7.62 -1.50
CA VAL A 37 -6.62 6.37 -1.68
C VAL A 37 -7.41 5.41 -2.57
N ARG A 38 -6.72 4.77 -3.49
CA ARG A 38 -7.28 3.69 -4.30
C ARG A 38 -7.12 2.36 -3.58
N TYR A 39 -8.06 2.09 -2.68
CA TYR A 39 -8.22 0.86 -1.89
C TYR A 39 -7.16 0.63 -0.81
N ARG A 40 -5.86 0.65 -1.11
CA ARG A 40 -4.80 0.50 -0.09
C ARG A 40 -3.44 1.06 -0.50
N PHE A 41 -2.70 1.51 0.51
CA PHE A 41 -1.25 1.69 0.41
C PHE A 41 -0.51 0.41 0.82
N VAL A 42 0.69 0.20 0.27
CA VAL A 42 1.67 -0.80 0.70
C VAL A 42 3.01 -0.09 0.86
N ILE A 43 3.64 -0.23 2.02
CA ILE A 43 4.97 0.33 2.27
C ILE A 43 6.02 -0.68 1.80
N ASP A 44 6.98 -0.25 0.98
CA ASP A 44 8.12 -1.09 0.61
C ASP A 44 9.13 -1.14 1.76
N ALA A 45 9.09 -2.23 2.54
CA ALA A 45 9.99 -2.40 3.67
C ALA A 45 11.48 -2.53 3.27
N ASN A 46 11.81 -2.72 1.99
CA ASN A 46 13.21 -2.73 1.55
C ASN A 46 13.82 -1.33 1.49
N THR A 47 12.98 -0.28 1.52
CA THR A 47 13.39 1.13 1.47
C THR A 47 13.57 1.76 2.86
N ILE A 48 13.53 0.95 3.93
CA ILE A 48 13.69 1.36 5.33
C ILE A 48 15.10 1.01 5.84
#